data_AF-A0A662K8G8-F1
#
_entry.id   AF-A0A662K8G8-F1
#
_cell.length_a   1.000
_cell.length_b   1.000
_cell.length_c   1.000
_cell.angle_alpha   90.00
_cell.angle_beta   90.00
_cell.angle_gamma   90.00
#
_symmetry.space_group_name_H-M   'P 1'
#
loop_
_entity.id
_entity.type
_entity.pdbx_description
1 polymer ?
#
loop_
_entity_poly.entity_id
_entity_poly.type
_entity_poly.pdbx_seq_one_letter_code
_entity_poly.pdbx_strand_id
1 'polypeptide(L)'
;DDLLEKFYKMERFYNVNEREDLLGKLVVGIAPHTSAGVVGRIIGFTDAQVCFAHPYFHAAKRRNCDGDEDAVMLLMDALLNFSHAYIPEKRGGRMDLPLIITTRIDPREIDKEAHSIDTLFRYPLEFYEATLLHKDPKDVENLMELVAHRLGKENQYSNLGFTHDTNNISEGPPSSTYKTLETMIDKIEAQLKLASIIRAVDTADVACKVIERHFLPDILGNLKAFSKQTFRCPACNTIYRRIPLKGVCLQCGGKLTLTVHKKSVEKYLEIAKEISTRYNLPDYAIQRLSLVEKSIKSLFAEEKVKLTKLSDFL
;
A
#
# COMPACT_ATOMS: atom_id res chain seq x y z
N ASP A 1 10.06 -26.46 -15.42
CA ASP A 1 10.21 -27.67 -16.23
C ASP A 1 10.90 -27.44 -17.56
N ASP A 2 10.40 -26.54 -18.40
CA ASP A 2 11.07 -26.22 -19.68
C ASP A 2 12.55 -25.88 -19.54
N LEU A 3 12.93 -25.11 -18.51
CA LEU A 3 14.33 -24.81 -18.22
C LEU A 3 15.15 -26.08 -17.92
N LEU A 4 14.59 -27.02 -17.16
CA LEU A 4 15.26 -28.29 -16.84
C LEU A 4 15.42 -29.17 -18.08
N GLU A 5 14.35 -29.35 -18.86
CA GLU A 5 14.35 -30.23 -20.02
C GLU A 5 15.15 -29.64 -21.19
N LYS A 6 14.86 -28.39 -21.58
CA LYS A 6 15.41 -27.80 -22.80
C LYS A 6 16.85 -27.34 -22.62
N PHE A 7 17.17 -26.71 -21.49
CA PHE A 7 18.49 -26.14 -21.23
C PHE A 7 19.40 -27.11 -20.47
N TYR A 8 18.96 -27.63 -19.32
CA TYR A 8 19.78 -28.52 -18.50
C TYR A 8 19.76 -30.00 -18.93
N LYS A 9 18.89 -30.39 -19.87
CA LYS A 9 18.72 -31.78 -20.33
C LYS A 9 18.40 -32.77 -19.21
N MET A 10 17.64 -32.31 -18.22
CA MET A 10 17.17 -33.09 -17.07
C MET A 10 15.68 -33.40 -17.18
N GLU A 11 15.22 -34.36 -16.39
CA GLU A 11 13.80 -34.65 -16.26
C GLU A 11 13.02 -33.46 -15.67
N ARG A 12 11.75 -33.36 -16.05
CA ARG A 12 10.83 -32.34 -15.52
C ARG A 12 10.54 -32.59 -14.04
N PHE A 13 10.48 -31.53 -13.25
CA PHE A 13 10.36 -31.62 -11.79
C PHE A 13 8.94 -31.40 -11.29
N TYR A 14 8.26 -30.35 -11.78
CA TYR A 14 6.94 -29.96 -11.28
C TYR A 14 5.82 -30.78 -11.93
N ASN A 15 5.87 -30.93 -13.26
CA ASN A 15 4.86 -31.59 -14.10
C ASN A 15 3.44 -31.06 -13.85
N VAL A 16 3.33 -29.74 -13.67
CA VAL A 16 2.09 -29.05 -13.29
C VAL A 16 1.24 -28.78 -14.54
N ASN A 17 0.00 -29.27 -14.53
CA ASN A 17 -1.03 -28.96 -15.54
C ASN A 17 -2.13 -28.09 -14.92
N GLU A 18 -2.51 -28.37 -13.67
CA GLU A 18 -3.52 -27.63 -12.92
C GLU A 18 -2.92 -27.04 -11.64
N ARG A 19 -3.55 -26.02 -11.04
CA ARG A 19 -3.01 -25.36 -9.84
C ARG A 19 -2.87 -26.34 -8.67
N GLU A 20 -3.74 -27.35 -8.60
CA GLU A 20 -3.79 -28.38 -7.58
C GLU A 20 -2.53 -29.27 -7.61
N ASP A 21 -1.83 -29.40 -8.74
CA ASP A 21 -0.56 -30.14 -8.84
C ASP A 21 0.58 -29.50 -8.04
N LEU A 22 0.42 -28.25 -7.61
CA LEU A 22 1.36 -27.54 -6.73
C LEU A 22 1.20 -27.91 -5.25
N LEU A 23 0.15 -28.67 -4.88
CA LEU A 23 -0.01 -29.14 -3.51
C LEU A 23 1.19 -29.99 -3.07
N GLY A 24 1.68 -29.72 -1.87
CA GLY A 24 2.87 -30.36 -1.31
C GLY A 24 4.21 -29.85 -1.86
N LYS A 25 4.22 -29.02 -2.92
CA LYS A 25 5.45 -28.40 -3.41
C LYS A 25 5.93 -27.32 -2.44
N LEU A 26 7.25 -27.13 -2.41
CA LEU A 26 7.91 -26.18 -1.51
C LEU A 26 8.04 -24.81 -2.17
N VAL A 27 7.80 -23.78 -1.35
CA VAL A 27 7.97 -22.37 -1.69
C VAL A 27 8.93 -21.72 -0.71
N VAL A 28 9.55 -20.64 -1.11
CA VAL A 28 10.30 -19.74 -0.23
C VAL A 28 9.48 -18.47 -0.09
N GLY A 29 9.02 -18.18 1.12
CA GLY A 29 8.46 -16.89 1.45
C GLY A 29 9.59 -15.95 1.88
N ILE A 30 9.60 -14.73 1.38
CA ILE A 30 10.55 -13.68 1.79
C ILE A 30 9.84 -12.35 1.97
N ALA A 31 10.19 -11.66 3.04
CA ALA A 31 9.72 -10.33 3.31
C ALA A 31 10.61 -9.31 2.59
N PRO A 32 10.03 -8.26 1.97
CA PRO A 32 10.76 -7.05 1.66
C PRO A 32 11.60 -6.53 2.86
N HIS A 33 12.72 -5.90 2.55
CA HIS A 33 13.77 -5.46 3.46
C HIS A 33 14.41 -6.58 4.29
N THR A 34 14.35 -7.84 3.84
CA THR A 34 15.04 -8.96 4.48
C THR A 34 15.90 -9.75 3.48
N SER A 35 16.78 -10.61 4.00
CA SER A 35 17.64 -11.48 3.20
C SER A 35 17.56 -12.96 3.58
N ALA A 36 16.63 -13.30 4.47
CA ALA A 36 16.38 -14.66 4.94
C ALA A 36 14.98 -15.09 4.48
N GLY A 37 14.93 -16.06 3.58
CA GLY A 37 13.70 -16.70 3.16
C GLY A 37 13.32 -17.83 4.13
N VAL A 38 12.02 -18.12 4.23
CA VAL A 38 11.50 -19.23 5.04
C VAL A 38 10.82 -20.23 4.11
N VAL A 39 11.20 -21.50 4.21
CA VAL A 39 10.58 -22.56 3.41
C VAL A 39 9.17 -22.84 3.93
N GLY A 40 8.21 -22.78 3.02
CA GLY A 40 6.82 -23.18 3.26
C GLY A 40 6.43 -24.34 2.34
N ARG A 41 5.33 -25.00 2.68
CA ARG A 41 4.71 -26.03 1.85
C ARG A 41 3.29 -25.59 1.49
N ILE A 42 2.94 -25.69 0.21
CA ILE A 42 1.60 -25.39 -0.26
C ILE A 42 0.66 -26.51 0.21
N ILE A 43 -0.43 -26.15 0.88
CA ILE A 43 -1.43 -27.11 1.40
C ILE A 43 -2.84 -26.89 0.85
N GLY A 44 -3.08 -25.79 0.14
CA GLY A 44 -4.39 -25.44 -0.38
C GLY A 44 -4.38 -24.12 -1.13
N PHE A 45 -5.51 -23.83 -1.77
CA PHE A 45 -5.77 -22.57 -2.46
C PHE A 45 -7.08 -21.98 -1.97
N THR A 46 -7.18 -20.66 -2.08
CA THR A 46 -8.36 -19.88 -1.73
C THR A 46 -8.58 -18.81 -2.79
N ASP A 47 -9.81 -18.33 -2.93
CA ASP A 47 -10.15 -17.25 -3.87
C ASP A 47 -9.83 -15.86 -3.30
N ALA A 48 -9.48 -15.76 -2.01
CA ALA A 48 -9.10 -14.51 -1.40
C ALA A 48 -7.73 -14.02 -1.91
N GLN A 49 -7.59 -12.71 -2.13
CA GLN A 49 -6.32 -12.08 -2.54
C GLN A 49 -5.34 -11.89 -1.38
N VAL A 50 -5.16 -12.91 -0.53
CA VAL A 50 -4.27 -12.89 0.63
C VAL A 50 -3.56 -14.23 0.78
N CYS A 51 -2.35 -14.21 1.33
CA CYS A 51 -1.60 -15.42 1.64
C CYS A 51 -1.88 -15.83 3.08
N PHE A 52 -2.58 -16.96 3.28
CA PHE A 52 -2.77 -17.54 4.61
C PHE A 52 -1.59 -18.42 4.97
N ALA A 53 -0.97 -18.16 6.11
CA ALA A 53 -0.01 -19.06 6.73
C ALA A 53 -0.12 -18.98 8.26
N HIS A 54 0.50 -19.95 8.93
CA HIS A 54 0.62 -19.93 10.38
C HIS A 54 1.34 -18.63 10.83
N PRO A 55 0.94 -17.97 11.94
CA PRO A 55 1.57 -16.73 12.39
C PRO A 55 3.10 -16.81 12.53
N TYR A 56 3.61 -17.95 13.00
CA TYR A 56 5.06 -18.19 13.05
C TYR A 56 5.76 -18.11 11.70
N PHE A 57 5.09 -18.47 10.59
CA PHE A 57 5.66 -18.33 9.26
C PHE A 57 5.76 -16.86 8.82
N HIS A 58 4.80 -16.01 9.19
CA HIS A 58 4.89 -14.56 8.96
C HIS A 58 5.96 -13.92 9.86
N ALA A 59 5.92 -14.20 11.16
CA ALA A 59 6.89 -13.68 12.11
C ALA A 59 8.34 -14.14 11.86
N ALA A 60 8.55 -15.38 11.38
CA ALA A 60 9.88 -15.86 11.00
C ALA A 60 10.50 -15.06 9.84
N LYS A 61 9.67 -14.48 8.98
CA LYS A 61 10.10 -13.57 7.91
C LYS A 61 10.27 -12.13 8.39
N ARG A 62 10.12 -11.85 9.70
CA ARG A 62 10.16 -10.51 10.30
C ARG A 62 9.13 -9.56 9.71
N ARG A 63 7.91 -10.07 9.55
CA ARG A 63 6.77 -9.33 9.04
C ARG A 63 5.79 -9.00 10.15
N ASN A 64 5.31 -7.76 10.11
CA ASN A 64 4.17 -7.35 10.90
C ASN A 64 2.91 -7.66 10.07
N CYS A 65 1.89 -8.23 10.69
CA CYS A 65 0.65 -8.55 9.99
C CYS A 65 -0.36 -7.40 10.03
N ASP A 66 0.09 -6.15 9.88
CA ASP A 66 -0.70 -4.91 9.92
C ASP A 66 -1.01 -4.32 8.52
N GLY A 67 -0.80 -5.12 7.47
CA GLY A 67 -1.04 -4.74 6.07
C GLY A 67 0.17 -4.91 5.15
N ASP A 68 1.24 -5.52 5.65
CA ASP A 68 2.46 -5.79 4.87
C ASP A 68 2.24 -6.81 3.73
N GLU A 69 3.04 -6.64 2.68
CA GLU A 69 3.12 -7.55 1.54
C GLU A 69 4.33 -8.48 1.66
N ASP A 70 4.17 -9.72 1.17
CA ASP A 70 5.21 -10.73 1.14
C ASP A 70 5.42 -11.25 -0.30
N ALA A 71 6.66 -11.63 -0.60
CA ALA A 71 6.99 -12.32 -1.84
C ALA A 71 7.05 -13.84 -1.59
N VAL A 72 6.53 -14.61 -2.55
CA VAL A 72 6.57 -16.07 -2.53
C VAL A 72 7.13 -16.55 -3.87
N MET A 73 8.14 -17.40 -3.81
CA MET A 73 8.78 -17.99 -4.99
C MET A 73 8.83 -19.52 -4.85
N LEU A 74 8.81 -20.24 -5.97
CA LEU A 74 8.99 -21.69 -5.95
C LEU A 74 10.42 -22.03 -5.53
N LEU A 75 10.60 -23.03 -4.66
CA LEU A 75 11.92 -23.36 -4.12
C LEU A 75 12.93 -23.73 -5.23
N MET A 76 12.54 -24.57 -6.19
CA MET A 76 13.44 -24.98 -7.28
C MET A 76 13.81 -23.81 -8.19
N ASP A 77 12.87 -22.87 -8.41
CA ASP A 77 13.12 -21.66 -9.20
C ASP A 77 14.19 -20.78 -8.53
N ALA A 78 14.04 -20.54 -7.22
CA ALA A 78 15.02 -19.82 -6.43
C ALA A 78 16.40 -20.49 -6.49
N LEU A 79 16.48 -21.82 -6.40
CA LEU A 79 17.76 -22.53 -6.43
C LEU A 79 18.46 -22.51 -7.79
N LEU A 80 17.70 -22.58 -8.90
CA LEU A 80 18.26 -22.62 -10.24
C LEU A 80 18.65 -21.23 -10.76
N ASN A 81 17.84 -20.21 -10.45
CA ASN A 81 17.92 -18.91 -11.10
C ASN A 81 18.55 -17.82 -10.22
N PHE A 82 18.80 -18.10 -8.95
CA PHE A 82 19.52 -17.18 -8.07
C PHE A 82 21.04 -17.27 -8.25
N SER A 83 21.69 -16.12 -8.40
CA SER A 83 23.16 -16.02 -8.37
C SER A 83 23.60 -14.69 -7.79
N HIS A 84 24.66 -14.72 -6.98
CA HIS A 84 25.29 -13.51 -6.45
C HIS A 84 25.80 -12.57 -7.54
N ALA A 85 26.07 -13.07 -8.75
CA ALA A 85 26.54 -12.27 -9.88
C ALA A 85 25.48 -11.28 -10.41
N TYR A 86 24.20 -11.50 -10.14
CA TYR A 86 23.11 -10.62 -10.56
C TYR A 86 22.80 -9.52 -9.54
N ILE A 87 23.42 -9.57 -8.36
CA ILE A 87 23.15 -8.65 -7.27
C ILE A 87 23.81 -7.29 -7.57
N PRO A 88 23.06 -6.18 -7.59
CA PRO A 88 23.65 -4.87 -7.85
C PRO A 88 24.62 -4.46 -6.73
N GLU A 89 25.79 -3.96 -7.11
CA GLU A 89 26.85 -3.54 -6.16
C GLU A 89 26.49 -2.30 -5.32
N LYS A 90 25.43 -1.57 -5.70
CA LYS A 90 25.00 -0.35 -5.00
C LYS A 90 24.31 -0.70 -3.67
N ARG A 91 24.34 0.28 -2.74
CA ARG A 91 23.67 0.15 -1.42
C ARG A 91 22.20 -0.24 -1.60
N GLY A 92 21.76 -1.22 -0.80
CA GLY A 92 20.40 -1.76 -0.84
C GLY A 92 20.23 -2.96 -1.78
N GLY A 93 21.21 -3.28 -2.63
CA GLY A 93 21.09 -4.37 -3.61
C GLY A 93 20.99 -5.78 -3.03
N ARG A 94 21.38 -5.97 -1.76
CA ARG A 94 21.35 -7.27 -1.06
C ARG A 94 20.07 -7.53 -0.27
N MET A 95 19.17 -6.55 -0.21
CA MET A 95 17.86 -6.71 0.40
C MET A 95 16.91 -7.36 -0.61
N ASP A 96 15.87 -8.03 -0.12
CA ASP A 96 14.81 -8.66 -0.94
C ASP A 96 15.28 -9.89 -1.72
N LEU A 97 16.38 -10.51 -1.26
CA LEU A 97 17.01 -11.65 -1.90
C LEU A 97 17.14 -12.82 -0.91
N PRO A 98 16.81 -14.06 -1.31
CA PRO A 98 16.91 -15.23 -0.43
C PRO A 98 18.37 -15.69 -0.28
N LEU A 99 19.21 -14.89 0.40
CA LEU A 99 20.63 -15.21 0.63
C LEU A 99 20.77 -16.45 1.53
N ILE A 100 19.86 -16.58 2.50
CA ILE A 100 19.77 -17.72 3.40
C ILE A 100 18.32 -18.22 3.39
N ILE A 101 18.15 -19.53 3.48
CA ILE A 101 16.83 -20.16 3.51
C ILE A 101 16.70 -20.98 4.80
N THR A 102 15.73 -20.62 5.62
CA THR A 102 15.40 -21.30 6.88
C THR A 102 14.39 -22.40 6.62
N THR A 103 14.75 -23.64 6.96
CA THR A 103 13.91 -24.83 6.72
C THR A 103 13.06 -25.22 7.93
N ARG A 104 13.39 -24.72 9.12
CA ARG A 104 12.69 -25.00 10.38
C ARG A 104 12.47 -23.71 11.14
N ILE A 105 11.26 -23.52 11.64
CA ILE A 105 10.91 -22.34 12.44
C ILE A 105 11.05 -22.69 13.92
N ASP A 106 11.95 -21.99 14.61
CA ASP A 106 12.02 -22.01 16.07
C ASP A 106 11.26 -20.79 16.62
N PRO A 107 10.13 -20.98 17.34
CA PRO A 107 9.36 -19.89 17.91
C PRO A 107 10.16 -18.98 18.88
N ARG A 108 11.33 -19.40 19.35
CA ARG A 108 12.20 -18.56 20.19
C ARG A 108 12.97 -17.50 19.39
N GLU A 109 13.16 -17.73 18.10
CA GLU A 109 13.97 -16.88 17.21
C GLU A 109 13.14 -15.97 16.30
N ILE A 110 11.82 -16.19 16.25
CA ILE A 110 10.89 -15.34 15.49
C ILE A 110 10.62 -14.02 16.20
N ASP A 111 9.94 -13.10 15.50
CA ASP A 111 9.53 -11.83 16.06
C ASP A 111 8.66 -11.96 17.32
N LYS A 112 8.84 -11.03 18.26
CA LYS A 112 8.14 -11.00 19.56
C LYS A 112 6.65 -10.73 19.42
N GLU A 113 6.19 -10.13 18.32
CA GLU A 113 4.76 -9.93 18.08
C GLU A 113 4.00 -11.27 18.12
N ALA A 114 4.59 -12.34 17.56
CA ALA A 114 3.99 -13.67 17.62
C ALA A 114 3.98 -14.28 19.03
N HIS A 115 4.82 -13.79 19.95
CA HIS A 115 4.84 -14.26 21.34
C HIS A 115 3.63 -13.77 22.14
N SER A 116 3.01 -12.67 21.70
CA SER A 116 1.84 -12.05 22.34
C SER A 116 0.50 -12.62 21.86
N ILE A 117 0.51 -13.69 21.07
CA ILE A 117 -0.72 -14.32 20.58
C ILE A 117 -1.35 -15.16 21.69
N ASP A 118 -2.64 -14.97 21.94
CA ASP A 118 -3.45 -15.78 22.84
C ASP A 118 -3.69 -17.19 22.26
N THR A 119 -3.63 -18.21 23.11
CA THR A 119 -3.75 -19.62 22.70
C THR A 119 -4.94 -20.35 23.32
N LEU A 120 -5.79 -19.63 24.06
CA LEU A 120 -6.97 -20.17 24.73
C LEU A 120 -8.14 -20.35 23.75
N PHE A 121 -8.91 -21.44 23.89
CA PHE A 121 -10.16 -21.65 23.15
C PHE A 121 -11.32 -20.80 23.67
N ARG A 122 -11.26 -20.38 24.93
CA ARG A 122 -12.24 -19.51 25.56
C ARG A 122 -11.56 -18.67 26.63
N TYR A 123 -11.86 -17.39 26.67
CA TYR A 123 -11.32 -16.52 27.71
C TYR A 123 -12.00 -16.79 29.08
N PRO A 124 -11.22 -16.70 30.17
CA PRO A 124 -11.74 -16.92 31.53
C PRO A 124 -12.67 -15.78 31.97
N LEU A 125 -13.54 -16.04 32.94
CA LEU A 125 -14.50 -15.04 33.46
C LEU A 125 -13.77 -13.84 34.06
N GLU A 126 -12.68 -14.12 34.77
CA GLU A 126 -11.82 -13.17 35.47
C GLU A 126 -11.23 -12.13 34.52
N PHE A 127 -10.95 -12.52 33.27
CA PHE A 127 -10.52 -11.58 32.24
C PHE A 127 -11.63 -10.57 31.92
N TYR A 128 -12.86 -11.03 31.69
CA TYR A 128 -13.98 -10.15 31.42
C TYR A 128 -14.27 -9.20 32.59
N GLU A 129 -14.23 -9.69 33.82
CA GLU A 129 -14.41 -8.85 35.02
C GLU A 129 -13.28 -7.80 35.16
N ALA A 130 -12.04 -8.16 34.82
CA ALA A 130 -10.92 -7.24 34.83
C ALA A 130 -11.08 -6.09 33.81
N THR A 131 -11.71 -6.36 32.64
CA THR A 131 -11.97 -5.31 31.64
C THR A 131 -12.93 -4.24 32.15
N LEU A 132 -13.89 -4.57 33.02
CA LEU A 132 -14.81 -3.61 33.63
C LEU A 132 -14.11 -2.62 34.57
N LEU A 133 -12.96 -3.03 35.12
CA LEU A 133 -12.13 -2.22 36.00
C LEU A 133 -11.02 -1.46 35.26
N HIS A 134 -10.96 -1.58 33.93
CA HIS A 134 -9.92 -0.98 33.09
C HIS A 134 -8.49 -1.30 33.57
N LYS A 135 -8.26 -2.53 34.04
CA LYS A 135 -6.92 -2.98 34.45
C LYS A 135 -5.94 -2.98 33.28
N ASP A 136 -4.65 -2.85 33.58
CA ASP A 136 -3.60 -2.95 32.57
C ASP A 136 -3.52 -4.40 32.05
N PRO A 137 -3.30 -4.62 30.74
CA PRO A 137 -3.15 -5.97 30.18
C PRO A 137 -2.09 -6.83 30.87
N LYS A 138 -1.03 -6.22 31.42
CA LYS A 138 0.04 -6.94 32.13
C LYS A 138 -0.45 -7.56 33.44
N ASP A 139 -1.45 -6.96 34.08
CA ASP A 139 -2.01 -7.48 35.35
C ASP A 139 -2.80 -8.78 35.13
N VAL A 140 -3.31 -9.01 33.90
CA VAL A 140 -4.09 -10.18 33.51
C VAL A 140 -3.30 -11.16 32.64
N GLU A 141 -2.08 -10.83 32.25
CA GLU A 141 -1.22 -11.65 31.39
C GLU A 141 -1.02 -13.07 31.94
N ASN A 142 -0.91 -13.22 33.26
CA ASN A 142 -0.78 -14.54 33.90
C ASN A 142 -2.02 -15.43 33.76
N LEU A 143 -3.21 -14.83 33.59
CA LEU A 143 -4.46 -15.55 33.36
C LEU A 143 -4.62 -15.93 31.88
N MET A 144 -3.93 -15.22 30.99
CA MET A 144 -3.95 -15.43 29.56
C MET A 144 -2.83 -16.39 29.16
N GLU A 145 -3.16 -17.46 28.45
CA GLU A 145 -2.14 -18.37 27.96
C GLU A 145 -1.56 -17.86 26.63
N LEU A 146 -0.47 -17.10 26.70
CA LEU A 146 0.25 -16.58 25.54
C LEU A 146 1.21 -17.61 24.93
N VAL A 147 1.56 -17.43 23.65
CA VAL A 147 2.64 -18.19 22.99
C VAL A 147 3.96 -18.08 23.77
N ALA A 148 4.27 -16.93 24.36
CA ALA A 148 5.45 -16.71 25.20
C ALA A 148 5.59 -17.77 26.32
N HIS A 149 4.48 -18.16 26.96
CA HIS A 149 4.46 -19.14 28.06
C HIS A 149 4.70 -20.59 27.59
N ARG A 150 4.62 -20.84 26.29
CA ARG A 150 4.80 -22.16 25.67
C ARG A 150 6.18 -22.34 25.02
N LEU A 151 6.97 -21.29 24.90
CA LEU A 151 8.32 -21.34 24.30
C LEU A 151 9.20 -22.37 25.00
N GLY A 152 9.85 -23.24 24.21
CA GLY A 152 10.73 -24.30 24.73
C GLY A 152 10.01 -25.55 25.26
N LYS A 153 8.67 -25.58 25.26
CA LYS A 153 7.86 -26.77 25.53
C LYS A 153 7.46 -27.46 24.22
N GLU A 154 7.09 -28.74 24.27
CA GLU A 154 6.61 -29.46 23.08
C GLU A 154 5.35 -28.84 22.48
N ASN A 155 4.50 -28.27 23.34
CA ASN A 155 3.24 -27.60 22.96
C ASN A 155 3.43 -26.26 22.23
N GLN A 156 4.66 -25.83 21.93
CA GLN A 156 4.89 -24.58 21.20
C GLN A 156 4.35 -24.63 19.76
N TYR A 157 4.22 -25.83 19.18
CA TYR A 157 3.74 -26.04 17.80
C TYR A 157 2.31 -26.61 17.73
N SER A 158 1.70 -26.94 18.86
CA SER A 158 0.44 -27.68 18.91
C SER A 158 -0.53 -27.08 19.93
N ASN A 159 -1.81 -27.44 19.80
CA ASN A 159 -2.87 -27.03 20.72
C ASN A 159 -3.03 -25.50 20.87
N LEU A 160 -2.77 -24.74 19.80
CA LEU A 160 -3.06 -23.30 19.75
C LEU A 160 -4.57 -23.14 19.50
N GLY A 161 -5.29 -22.66 20.50
CA GLY A 161 -6.73 -22.44 20.43
C GLY A 161 -7.09 -21.13 19.76
N PHE A 162 -8.38 -21.00 19.42
CA PHE A 162 -9.01 -19.79 18.91
C PHE A 162 -10.42 -19.68 19.50
N THR A 163 -10.95 -18.47 19.59
CA THR A 163 -12.20 -18.20 20.33
C THR A 163 -13.47 -18.17 19.47
N HIS A 164 -13.34 -17.84 18.18
CA HIS A 164 -14.47 -17.69 17.27
C HIS A 164 -14.26 -18.52 16.01
N ASP A 165 -15.22 -19.40 15.71
CA ASP A 165 -15.25 -20.14 14.46
C ASP A 165 -15.63 -19.24 13.28
N THR A 166 -15.22 -19.64 12.08
CA THR A 166 -15.67 -19.04 10.81
C THR A 166 -16.12 -20.16 9.87
N ASN A 167 -17.14 -19.91 9.05
CA ASN A 167 -17.64 -20.91 8.10
C ASN A 167 -16.68 -21.09 6.92
N ASN A 168 -16.14 -19.98 6.42
CA ASN A 168 -15.17 -19.96 5.34
C ASN A 168 -14.18 -18.80 5.54
N ILE A 169 -12.89 -19.11 5.50
CA ILE A 169 -11.80 -18.14 5.63
C ILE A 169 -11.77 -17.09 4.51
N SER A 170 -12.39 -17.39 3.37
CA SER A 170 -12.51 -16.47 2.23
C SER A 170 -13.93 -15.97 2.01
N GLU A 171 -14.76 -16.00 3.05
CA GLU A 171 -16.10 -15.40 3.02
C GLU A 171 -15.96 -13.87 2.98
N GLY A 172 -16.16 -13.28 1.80
CA GLY A 172 -16.08 -11.83 1.63
C GLY A 172 -15.94 -11.41 0.17
N PRO A 173 -16.01 -10.09 -0.11
CA PRO A 173 -15.76 -9.58 -1.45
C PRO A 173 -14.30 -9.85 -1.85
N PRO A 174 -14.04 -10.44 -3.04
CA PRO A 174 -12.70 -10.90 -3.45
C PRO A 174 -11.72 -9.75 -3.71
N SER A 175 -12.24 -8.55 -3.96
CA SER A 175 -11.44 -7.35 -4.22
C SER A 175 -12.10 -6.13 -3.62
N SER A 176 -11.29 -5.18 -3.17
CA SER A 176 -11.80 -3.90 -2.69
C SER A 176 -12.35 -3.05 -3.84
N THR A 177 -13.47 -2.37 -3.58
CA THR A 177 -14.06 -1.38 -4.53
C THR A 177 -13.08 -0.26 -4.87
N TYR A 178 -12.08 0.00 -4.00
CA TYR A 178 -11.04 0.97 -4.28
C TYR A 178 -10.22 0.64 -5.54
N LYS A 179 -10.02 -0.65 -5.86
CA LYS A 179 -9.32 -1.08 -7.08
C LYS A 179 -10.18 -0.94 -8.34
N THR A 180 -11.50 -1.02 -8.22
CA THR A 180 -12.43 -0.92 -9.37
C THR A 180 -12.70 0.52 -9.79
N LEU A 181 -12.50 1.49 -8.90
CA LEU A 181 -12.67 2.91 -9.20
C LEU A 181 -11.42 3.45 -9.91
N GLU A 182 -11.58 3.93 -11.14
CA GLU A 182 -10.45 4.44 -11.94
C GLU A 182 -10.01 5.84 -11.50
N THR A 183 -10.97 6.74 -11.26
CA THR A 183 -10.63 8.13 -10.97
C THR A 183 -10.58 8.40 -9.46
N MET A 184 -9.69 9.31 -9.09
CA MET A 184 -9.58 9.79 -7.72
C MET A 184 -10.87 10.50 -7.25
N ILE A 185 -11.61 11.10 -8.17
CA ILE A 185 -12.89 11.75 -7.90
C ILE A 185 -13.91 10.72 -7.43
N ASP A 186 -14.07 9.62 -8.18
CA ASP A 186 -15.01 8.56 -7.83
C ASP A 186 -14.66 7.93 -6.49
N LYS A 187 -13.35 7.80 -6.18
CA LYS A 187 -12.87 7.29 -4.90
C LYS A 187 -13.30 8.19 -3.73
N ILE A 188 -13.17 9.50 -3.88
CA ILE A 188 -13.58 10.46 -2.84
C ILE A 188 -15.09 10.52 -2.71
N GLU A 189 -15.83 10.49 -3.82
CA GLU A 189 -17.29 10.46 -3.75
C GLU A 189 -17.80 9.18 -3.08
N ALA A 190 -17.21 8.02 -3.39
CA ALA A 190 -17.51 6.77 -2.71
C ALA A 190 -17.18 6.82 -1.21
N GLN A 191 -16.03 7.41 -0.84
CA GLN A 191 -15.65 7.61 0.56
C GLN A 191 -16.64 8.52 1.31
N LEU A 192 -17.02 9.65 0.72
CA LEU A 192 -17.95 10.60 1.33
C LEU A 192 -19.38 10.05 1.39
N LYS A 193 -19.80 9.29 0.37
CA LYS A 193 -21.07 8.56 0.38
C LYS A 193 -21.09 7.54 1.52
N LEU A 194 -20.01 6.78 1.70
CA LEU A 194 -19.91 5.84 2.82
C LEU A 194 -19.99 6.57 4.17
N ALA A 195 -19.27 7.69 4.30
CA ALA A 195 -19.34 8.53 5.50
C ALA A 195 -20.77 9.01 5.81
N SER A 196 -21.59 9.32 4.78
CA SER A 196 -22.99 9.74 4.99
C SER A 196 -23.93 8.62 5.45
N ILE A 197 -23.55 7.36 5.24
CA ILE A 197 -24.35 6.19 5.64
C ILE A 197 -23.98 5.76 7.07
N ILE A 198 -22.71 5.94 7.47
CA ILE A 198 -22.19 5.46 8.75
C ILE A 198 -22.51 6.46 9.87
N ARG A 199 -23.26 6.02 10.88
CA ARG A 199 -23.62 6.83 12.06
C ARG A 199 -22.41 7.27 12.90
N ALA A 200 -21.36 6.48 12.94
CA ALA A 200 -20.16 6.76 13.74
C ALA A 200 -19.22 7.80 13.12
N VAL A 201 -19.51 8.28 11.90
CA VAL A 201 -18.61 9.16 11.14
C VAL A 201 -19.28 10.50 10.88
N ASP A 202 -18.60 11.59 11.23
CA ASP A 202 -19.03 12.93 10.85
C ASP A 202 -18.56 13.24 9.43
N THR A 203 -19.51 13.31 8.50
CA THR A 203 -19.25 13.63 7.09
C THR A 203 -18.55 14.97 6.87
N ALA A 204 -18.90 16.00 7.65
CA ALA A 204 -18.36 17.35 7.46
C ALA A 204 -16.90 17.40 7.91
N ASP A 205 -16.58 16.74 9.02
CA ASP A 205 -15.20 16.60 9.51
C ASP A 205 -14.33 15.79 8.52
N VAL A 206 -14.85 14.68 7.98
CA VAL A 206 -14.11 13.89 6.97
C VAL A 206 -13.86 14.72 5.71
N ALA A 207 -14.87 15.41 5.19
CA ALA A 207 -14.73 16.26 4.01
C ALA A 207 -13.71 17.39 4.24
N CYS A 208 -13.74 18.02 5.43
CA CYS A 208 -12.78 19.03 5.84
C CYS A 208 -11.34 18.47 5.85
N LYS A 209 -11.13 17.32 6.49
CA LYS A 209 -9.82 16.65 6.56
C LYS A 209 -9.30 16.26 5.19
N VAL A 210 -10.16 15.80 4.28
CA VAL A 210 -9.77 15.47 2.89
C VAL A 210 -9.24 16.72 2.17
N ILE A 211 -9.94 17.85 2.29
CA ILE A 211 -9.51 19.11 1.67
C ILE A 211 -8.20 19.61 2.28
N GLU A 212 -8.07 19.59 3.60
CA GLU A 212 -6.90 20.15 4.29
C GLU A 212 -5.63 19.30 4.17
N ARG A 213 -5.76 17.97 4.18
CA ARG A 213 -4.61 17.06 4.17
C ARG A 213 -4.23 16.54 2.79
N HIS A 214 -5.16 16.50 1.83
CA HIS A 214 -4.89 16.01 0.47
C HIS A 214 -4.94 17.14 -0.55
N PHE A 215 -6.10 17.76 -0.76
CA PHE A 215 -6.25 18.71 -1.87
C PHE A 215 -5.46 20.00 -1.74
N LEU A 216 -5.54 20.67 -0.59
CA LEU A 216 -4.84 21.94 -0.39
C LEU A 216 -3.31 21.77 -0.50
N PRO A 217 -2.68 20.76 0.12
CA PRO A 217 -1.26 20.47 -0.08
C PRO A 217 -0.91 20.19 -1.54
N ASP A 218 -1.71 19.41 -2.27
CA ASP A 218 -1.46 19.09 -3.67
C ASP A 218 -1.58 20.32 -4.58
N ILE A 219 -2.64 21.12 -4.41
CA ILE A 219 -2.85 22.34 -5.20
C ILE A 219 -1.73 23.34 -4.95
N LEU A 220 -1.41 23.62 -3.68
CA LEU A 220 -0.34 24.56 -3.31
C LEU A 220 1.04 24.06 -3.73
N GLY A 221 1.29 22.75 -3.59
CA GLY A 221 2.51 22.08 -4.04
C GLY A 221 2.70 22.23 -5.54
N ASN A 222 1.67 21.92 -6.32
CA ASN A 222 1.67 22.06 -7.77
C ASN A 222 1.80 23.52 -8.22
N LEU A 223 1.14 24.46 -7.53
CA LEU A 223 1.26 25.89 -7.81
C LEU A 223 2.69 26.39 -7.58
N LYS A 224 3.30 26.01 -6.44
CA LYS A 224 4.69 26.36 -6.12
C LYS A 224 5.67 25.71 -7.09
N ALA A 225 5.42 24.47 -7.49
CA ALA A 225 6.22 23.77 -8.48
C ALA A 225 6.12 24.44 -9.86
N PHE A 226 4.92 24.84 -10.29
CA PHE A 226 4.68 25.54 -11.55
C PHE A 226 5.49 26.83 -11.64
N SER A 227 5.51 27.65 -10.58
CA SER A 227 6.26 28.91 -10.55
C SER A 227 7.79 28.72 -10.52
N LYS A 228 8.29 27.55 -10.12
CA LYS A 228 9.73 27.23 -10.01
C LYS A 228 10.20 26.16 -11.00
N GLN A 229 9.35 25.79 -11.96
CA GLN A 229 9.59 24.64 -12.80
C GLN A 229 10.80 24.80 -13.74
N THR A 230 11.28 23.67 -14.22
CA THR A 230 12.30 23.60 -15.28
C THR A 230 11.64 23.18 -16.59
N PHE A 231 12.38 23.32 -17.69
CA PHE A 231 11.91 22.99 -19.03
C PHE A 231 12.74 21.83 -19.55
N ARG A 232 12.08 20.80 -20.08
CA ARG A 232 12.75 19.64 -20.65
C ARG A 232 12.52 19.60 -22.16
N CYS A 233 13.54 19.21 -22.91
CA CYS A 233 13.36 18.82 -24.29
C CYS A 233 13.05 17.32 -24.38
N PRO A 234 11.89 16.88 -24.91
CA PRO A 234 11.56 15.46 -25.01
C PRO A 234 12.51 14.67 -25.91
N ALA A 235 13.08 15.31 -26.94
CA ALA A 235 13.92 14.65 -27.94
C ALA A 235 15.34 14.33 -27.42
N CYS A 236 15.94 15.20 -26.59
CA CYS A 236 17.32 15.03 -26.11
C CYS A 236 17.44 15.01 -24.59
N ASN A 237 16.32 15.09 -23.85
CA ASN A 237 16.26 15.12 -22.39
C ASN A 237 17.09 16.19 -21.69
N THR A 238 17.56 17.20 -22.43
CA THR A 238 18.27 18.35 -21.84
C THR A 238 17.31 19.17 -21.00
N ILE A 239 17.75 19.53 -19.79
CA ILE A 239 16.98 20.29 -18.80
C ILE A 239 17.48 21.73 -18.78
N TYR A 240 16.57 22.68 -18.88
CA TYR A 240 16.84 24.11 -18.81
C TYR A 240 16.12 24.73 -17.62
N ARG A 241 16.82 25.57 -16.85
CA ARG A 241 16.20 26.35 -15.77
C ARG A 241 15.26 27.45 -16.29
N ARG A 242 15.51 27.98 -17.48
CA ARG A 242 14.71 29.02 -18.16
C ARG A 242 14.62 28.69 -19.65
N ILE A 243 13.52 29.06 -20.29
CA ILE A 243 13.38 28.91 -21.75
C ILE A 243 14.45 29.76 -22.44
N PRO A 244 15.28 29.20 -23.35
CA PRO A 244 16.20 29.98 -24.17
C PRO A 244 15.43 31.00 -25.01
N LEU A 245 16.00 32.19 -25.25
CA LEU A 245 15.32 33.26 -26.00
C LEU A 245 14.86 32.85 -27.42
N LYS A 246 15.53 31.86 -28.03
CA LYS A 246 15.12 31.29 -29.32
C LYS A 246 13.84 30.43 -29.25
N GLY A 247 13.32 30.12 -28.07
CA GLY A 247 12.12 29.30 -27.87
C GLY A 247 12.29 27.80 -28.18
N VAL A 248 13.46 27.38 -28.64
CA VAL A 248 13.80 25.99 -29.01
C VAL A 248 14.97 25.46 -28.19
N CYS A 249 15.10 24.13 -28.14
CA CYS A 249 16.26 23.48 -27.54
C CYS A 249 17.55 23.86 -28.28
N LEU A 250 18.59 24.26 -27.55
CA LEU A 250 19.89 24.65 -28.13
C LEU A 250 20.67 23.46 -28.70
N GLN A 251 20.36 22.22 -28.28
CA GLN A 251 21.07 21.01 -28.70
C GLN A 251 20.47 20.35 -29.94
N CYS A 252 19.14 20.27 -30.02
CA CYS A 252 18.46 19.52 -31.09
C CYS A 252 17.39 20.32 -31.86
N GLY A 253 17.18 21.60 -31.54
CA GLY A 253 16.14 22.42 -32.17
C GLY A 253 14.69 22.03 -31.82
N GLY A 254 14.49 21.00 -30.99
CA GLY A 254 13.16 20.53 -30.59
C GLY A 254 12.42 21.52 -29.67
N LYS A 255 11.08 21.40 -29.65
CA LYS A 255 10.22 22.19 -28.77
C LYS A 255 10.45 21.83 -27.30
N LEU A 256 10.51 22.82 -26.44
CA LEU A 256 10.60 22.64 -24.98
C LEU A 256 9.19 22.45 -24.40
N THR A 257 9.07 21.52 -23.47
CA THR A 257 7.82 21.25 -22.75
C THR A 257 7.95 21.64 -21.29
N LEU A 258 6.85 22.16 -20.73
CA LEU A 258 6.70 22.37 -19.29
C LEU A 258 6.73 21.03 -18.56
N THR A 259 7.30 20.99 -17.37
CA THR A 259 7.22 19.79 -16.51
C THR A 259 5.90 19.74 -15.73
N VAL A 260 5.32 20.90 -15.42
CA VAL A 260 4.02 21.02 -14.72
C VAL A 260 3.08 21.84 -15.59
N HIS A 261 1.91 21.29 -15.90
CA HIS A 261 0.92 21.93 -16.76
C HIS A 261 -0.15 22.65 -15.93
N LYS A 262 -0.72 23.74 -16.45
CA LYS A 262 -1.83 24.47 -15.80
C LYS A 262 -2.98 23.55 -15.36
N LYS A 263 -3.37 22.60 -16.22
CA LYS A 263 -4.47 21.66 -15.95
C LYS A 263 -4.25 20.79 -14.70
N SER A 264 -2.99 20.49 -14.33
CA SER A 264 -2.72 19.71 -13.12
C SER A 264 -2.96 20.51 -11.84
N VAL A 265 -2.86 21.85 -11.92
CA VAL A 265 -3.14 22.75 -10.79
C VAL A 265 -4.64 22.96 -10.64
N GLU A 266 -5.37 23.13 -11.74
CA GLU A 266 -6.81 23.44 -11.73
C GLU A 266 -7.70 22.23 -11.40
N LYS A 267 -7.29 21.01 -11.78
CA LYS A 267 -8.10 19.78 -11.65
C LYS A 267 -8.70 19.59 -10.25
N TYR A 268 -7.91 19.79 -9.20
CA TYR A 268 -8.36 19.54 -7.82
C TYR A 268 -9.12 20.71 -7.20
N LEU A 269 -8.98 21.91 -7.74
CA LEU A 269 -9.67 23.09 -7.22
C LEU A 269 -11.18 22.98 -7.44
N GLU A 270 -11.61 22.56 -8.62
CA GLU A 270 -13.03 22.41 -8.96
C GLU A 270 -13.72 21.39 -8.04
N ILE A 271 -13.07 20.24 -7.82
CA ILE A 271 -13.56 19.18 -6.94
C ILE A 271 -13.65 19.67 -5.49
N ALA A 272 -12.62 20.34 -5.00
CA ALA A 272 -12.61 20.86 -3.63
C ALA A 272 -13.74 21.88 -3.39
N LYS A 273 -14.06 22.70 -4.40
CA LYS A 273 -15.19 23.62 -4.34
C LYS A 273 -16.53 22.90 -4.28
N GLU A 274 -16.73 21.89 -5.11
CA GLU A 274 -17.97 21.10 -5.11
C GLU A 274 -18.21 20.40 -3.76
N ILE A 275 -17.16 19.85 -3.15
CA ILE A 275 -17.26 19.23 -1.82
C ILE A 275 -17.56 20.29 -0.76
N SER A 276 -16.96 21.48 -0.87
CA SER A 276 -17.19 22.57 0.09
C SER A 276 -18.63 23.07 0.11
N THR A 277 -19.30 23.12 -1.04
CA THR A 277 -20.71 23.54 -1.13
C THR A 277 -21.66 22.44 -0.68
N ARG A 278 -21.31 21.17 -0.93
CA ARG A 278 -22.17 20.02 -0.61
C ARG A 278 -22.20 19.66 0.89
N TYR A 279 -21.08 19.80 1.61
CA TYR A 279 -20.93 19.30 2.98
C TYR A 279 -20.82 20.38 4.07
N ASN A 280 -21.17 21.64 3.77
CA ASN A 280 -21.19 22.78 4.70
C ASN A 280 -19.96 22.84 5.62
N LEU A 281 -18.79 23.04 5.02
CA LEU A 281 -17.50 23.02 5.72
C LEU A 281 -17.31 24.24 6.64
N PRO A 282 -16.36 24.19 7.59
CA PRO A 282 -15.98 25.34 8.39
C PRO A 282 -15.53 26.52 7.52
N ASP A 283 -15.88 27.75 7.94
CA ASP A 283 -15.57 28.98 7.21
C ASP A 283 -14.09 29.12 6.86
N TYR A 284 -13.20 28.66 7.75
CA TYR A 284 -11.76 28.68 7.51
C TYR A 284 -11.35 27.89 6.26
N ALA A 285 -11.89 26.68 6.07
CA ALA A 285 -11.58 25.85 4.92
C ALA A 285 -12.11 26.49 3.62
N ILE A 286 -13.32 27.05 3.67
CA ILE A 286 -13.95 27.76 2.54
C ILE A 286 -13.13 28.99 2.15
N GLN A 287 -12.73 29.82 3.12
CA GLN A 287 -11.90 31.00 2.88
C GLN A 287 -10.54 30.62 2.31
N ARG A 288 -9.92 29.55 2.82
CA ARG A 288 -8.63 29.06 2.33
C ARG A 288 -8.70 28.60 0.88
N LEU A 289 -9.76 27.86 0.50
CA LEU A 289 -10.01 27.50 -0.90
C LEU A 289 -10.22 28.73 -1.79
N SER A 290 -10.96 29.73 -1.32
CA SER A 290 -11.18 30.99 -2.04
C SER A 290 -9.87 31.76 -2.28
N LEU A 291 -8.97 31.80 -1.30
CA LEU A 291 -7.65 32.42 -1.45
C LEU A 291 -6.77 31.68 -2.47
N VAL A 292 -6.80 30.35 -2.46
CA VAL A 292 -6.07 29.53 -3.44
C VAL A 292 -6.63 29.74 -4.85
N GLU A 293 -7.96 29.79 -5.00
CA GLU A 293 -8.62 30.09 -6.27
C GLU A 293 -8.19 31.46 -6.82
N LYS A 294 -8.21 32.51 -5.98
CA LYS A 294 -7.76 33.85 -6.37
C LYS A 294 -6.30 33.84 -6.80
N SER A 295 -5.45 33.10 -6.10
CA SER A 295 -4.02 32.97 -6.42
C SER A 295 -3.79 32.29 -7.77
N ILE A 296 -4.52 31.20 -8.05
CA ILE A 296 -4.48 30.49 -9.33
C ILE A 296 -4.97 31.41 -10.45
N LYS A 297 -6.12 32.08 -10.27
CA LYS A 297 -6.65 33.03 -11.24
C LYS A 297 -5.69 34.16 -11.54
N SER A 298 -5.02 34.71 -10.53
CA SER A 298 -4.02 35.77 -10.72
C SER A 298 -2.77 35.30 -11.46
N LEU A 299 -2.33 34.05 -11.25
CA LEU A 299 -1.13 33.51 -11.89
C LEU A 299 -1.37 33.09 -13.34
N PHE A 300 -2.56 32.54 -13.63
CA PHE A 300 -2.94 32.05 -14.95
C PHE A 300 -3.89 32.99 -15.69
N ALA A 301 -4.00 34.25 -15.25
CA ALA A 301 -4.67 35.30 -15.99
C ALA A 301 -3.89 35.54 -17.29
N GLU A 302 -4.20 34.74 -18.30
CA GLU A 302 -4.01 35.15 -19.68
C GLU A 302 -5.03 36.24 -19.95
N GLU A 303 -4.55 37.35 -20.52
CA GLU A 303 -5.32 38.26 -21.36
C GLU A 303 -5.93 37.45 -22.51
N LYS A 304 -6.94 36.61 -22.23
CA LYS A 304 -8.00 36.42 -23.21
C LYS A 304 -8.60 37.80 -23.33
N VAL A 305 -8.18 38.55 -24.36
CA VAL A 305 -8.96 39.65 -24.90
C VAL A 305 -10.39 39.13 -24.94
N LYS A 306 -11.20 39.55 -23.97
CA LYS A 306 -12.62 39.21 -23.98
C LYS A 306 -13.09 39.82 -25.29
N LEU A 307 -13.52 38.97 -26.23
CA LEU A 307 -14.41 39.40 -27.29
C LEU A 307 -15.70 39.82 -26.58
N THR A 308 -15.69 41.03 -26.04
CA THR A 308 -16.86 41.66 -25.45
C THR A 308 -17.86 41.84 -26.57
N LYS A 309 -19.03 41.22 -26.41
CA LYS A 309 -20.15 41.49 -27.31
C LYS A 309 -20.83 42.76 -26.84
N LEU A 310 -21.43 43.52 -27.75
CA LEU A 310 -22.15 44.75 -27.44
C LEU A 310 -23.28 44.54 -26.40
N SER A 311 -23.77 43.30 -26.28
CA SER A 311 -24.73 42.84 -25.28
C SER A 311 -24.20 42.79 -23.85
N ASP A 312 -22.89 42.79 -23.64
CA ASP A 312 -22.29 42.79 -22.29
C ASP A 312 -22.27 44.21 -21.67
N PHE A 313 -22.66 45.23 -22.45
CA PHE A 313 -22.70 46.64 -22.07
C PHE A 313 -24.13 47.22 -21.97
N LEU A 314 -25.16 46.45 -22.35
CA LEU A 314 -26.58 46.79 -22.19
C LEU A 314 -27.13 46.12 -20.93
#